data_AF-A0A1T5BUQ7-F1
#
_entry.id   AF-A0A1T5BUQ7-F1
#
_cell.length_a   1.000
_cell.length_b   1.000
_cell.length_c   1.000
_cell.angle_alpha   90.00
_cell.angle_beta   90.00
_cell.angle_gamma   90.00
#
_symmetry.space_group_name_H-M   'P 1'
#
loop_
_entity.id
_entity.type
_entity.pdbx_description
1 polymer ?
#
loop_
_entity_poly.entity_id
_entity_poly.type
_entity_poly.pdbx_seq_one_letter_code
_entity_poly.pdbx_strand_id
1 'polypeptide(L)' 'MLKDIFEGIAYLFEEILFIPFDFFRSLELDSWWAANALNFIFILIGMVALVYWMKQLKHYNEINDDDRDPTAHSFLG' A
#
# COMPACT_ATOMS: atom_id res chain seq x y z
N MET A 1 -38.69 -13.63 3.23
CA MET A 1 -37.50 -14.51 3.19
C MET A 1 -36.33 -13.84 2.45
N LEU A 2 -36.38 -13.64 1.13
CA LEU A 2 -35.28 -12.95 0.41
C LEU A 2 -35.14 -11.48 0.82
N LYS A 3 -36.26 -10.76 0.95
CA LYS A 3 -36.29 -9.36 1.41
C LYS A 3 -35.57 -9.19 2.75
N ASP A 4 -35.90 -10.03 3.73
CA ASP A 4 -35.34 -9.98 5.07
C ASP A 4 -33.82 -10.27 5.10
N ILE A 5 -33.34 -11.14 4.19
CA ILE A 5 -31.90 -11.38 4.03
C ILE A 5 -31.20 -10.13 3.48
N PHE A 6 -31.74 -9.49 2.45
CA PHE A 6 -31.17 -8.27 1.88
C PHE A 6 -31.23 -7.09 2.86
N GLU A 7 -32.30 -6.95 3.63
CA GLU A 7 -32.41 -5.94 4.70
C GLU A 7 -31.40 -6.20 5.82
N GLY A 8 -31.17 -7.46 6.19
CA GLY A 8 -30.13 -7.83 7.16
C GLY A 8 -28.72 -7.49 6.68
N ILE A 9 -28.44 -7.70 5.39
CA ILE A 9 -27.17 -7.29 4.77
C ILE A 9 -27.05 -5.77 4.77
N ALA A 10 -28.08 -5.05 4.35
CA ALA A 10 -28.09 -3.58 4.34
C ALA A 10 -27.81 -3.03 5.74
N TYR A 11 -28.51 -3.53 6.75
CA TYR A 11 -28.29 -3.15 8.15
C TYR A 11 -26.85 -3.39 8.62
N LEU A 12 -26.27 -4.56 8.32
CA LEU A 12 -24.89 -4.85 8.68
C LEU A 12 -23.90 -3.85 8.06
N PHE A 13 -24.12 -3.46 6.80
CA PHE A 13 -23.19 -2.56 6.13
C PHE A 13 -23.43 -1.10 6.51
N GLU A 14 -24.66 -0.61 6.37
CA GLU A 14 -25.01 0.80 6.57
C GLU A 14 -24.91 1.21 8.05
N GLU A 15 -25.38 0.38 8.97
CA GLU A 15 -25.50 0.76 10.39
C GLU A 15 -24.33 0.24 11.26
N ILE A 16 -23.54 -0.72 10.78
CA ILE A 16 -22.44 -1.31 11.57
C ILE A 16 -21.09 -1.11 10.89
N LEU A 17 -20.87 -1.71 9.72
CA LEU A 17 -19.55 -1.73 9.09
C LEU A 17 -19.14 -0.37 8.51
N PHE A 18 -20.09 0.48 8.13
CA PHE A 18 -19.82 1.79 7.54
C PHE A 18 -19.72 2.94 8.53
N ILE A 19 -19.95 2.72 9.82
CA ILE A 19 -19.75 3.76 10.87
C ILE A 19 -18.39 4.48 10.73
N PRO A 20 -17.25 3.79 10.54
CA PRO A 20 -15.97 4.46 10.38
C PRO A 20 -15.91 5.32 9.12
N PHE A 21 -16.52 4.86 8.01
CA PHE A 21 -16.54 5.59 6.75
C PHE A 21 -17.43 6.84 6.82
N ASP A 22 -18.57 6.76 7.52
CA ASP A 22 -19.41 7.93 7.79
C ASP A 22 -18.72 8.96 8.67
N PHE A 23 -17.93 8.51 9.65
CA PHE A 23 -17.09 9.40 10.44
C PHE A 23 -16.04 10.12 9.57
N PHE A 24 -15.34 9.41 8.68
CA PHE A 24 -14.37 10.06 7.79
C PHE A 24 -15.05 11.01 6.79
N ARG A 25 -16.24 10.66 6.31
CA ARG A 25 -17.04 11.50 5.41
C ARG A 25 -17.50 12.81 6.07
N SER A 26 -17.91 12.76 7.34
CA SER A 26 -18.25 13.99 8.07
C SER A 26 -17.01 14.82 8.39
N LEU A 27 -15.91 14.17 8.76
CA LEU A 27 -14.63 14.84 9.03
C LEU A 27 -14.05 15.53 7.79
N GLU A 28 -14.29 15.01 6.59
CA GLU A 28 -13.86 15.62 5.33
C GLU A 28 -14.41 17.05 5.16
N LEU A 29 -15.66 17.28 5.59
CA LEU A 29 -16.32 18.58 5.49
C LEU A 29 -15.65 19.65 6.37
N ASP A 30 -15.04 19.24 7.49
CA ASP A 30 -14.32 20.12 8.40
C ASP A 30 -12.83 20.24 8.06
N SER A 31 -12.20 19.12 7.66
CA SER A 31 -10.78 19.08 7.33
C SER A 31 -10.43 17.91 6.41
N TRP A 32 -10.19 18.25 5.15
CA TRP A 32 -9.70 17.31 4.14
C TRP A 32 -8.38 16.62 4.55
N TRP A 33 -7.47 17.35 5.21
CA TRP A 33 -6.20 16.79 5.67
C TRP A 33 -6.38 15.75 6.78
N ALA A 34 -7.26 16.02 7.74
CA ALA A 34 -7.54 15.09 8.84
C ALA A 34 -8.27 13.83 8.33
N ALA A 35 -9.25 13.99 7.43
CA ALA A 35 -9.94 12.87 6.81
C ALA A 35 -8.99 11.95 6.02
N ASN A 36 -7.88 12.47 5.51
CA ASN A 36 -6.87 11.71 4.76
C ASN A 36 -5.64 11.32 5.58
N ALA A 37 -5.63 11.51 6.91
CA ALA A 37 -4.46 11.24 7.75
C ALA A 37 -3.91 9.81 7.58
N LEU A 38 -4.79 8.81 7.49
CA LEU A 38 -4.41 7.41 7.30
C LEU A 38 -3.75 7.16 5.92
N ASN A 39 -4.24 7.82 4.87
CA ASN A 39 -3.63 7.77 3.54
C ASN A 39 -2.20 8.34 3.58
N PHE A 40 -2.00 9.49 4.24
CA PHE A 40 -0.66 10.07 4.40
C PHE A 40 0.30 9.16 5.17
N ILE A 41 -0.18 8.47 6.21
CA ILE A 41 0.62 7.47 6.94
C ILE A 41 1.06 6.34 6.00
N PHE A 42 0.17 5.78 5.18
CA PHE A 42 0.55 4.72 4.25
C PHE A 42 1.52 5.20 3.18
N ILE A 43 1.33 6.40 2.63
CA ILE A 43 2.28 7.00 1.69
C ILE A 43 3.65 7.16 2.35
N LEU A 44 3.70 7.64 3.59
CA LEU A 44 4.95 7.81 4.33
C LEU A 44 5.66 6.47 4.57
N ILE A 45 4.94 5.44 5.00
CA ILE A 45 5.49 4.09 5.17
C ILE A 45 6.05 3.58 3.84
N GLY A 46 5.30 3.73 2.75
CA GLY A 46 5.74 3.36 1.42
C GLY A 46 7.01 4.09 1.00
N MET A 47 7.10 5.41 1.23
CA MET A 47 8.28 6.20 0.94
C MET A 47 9.50 5.72 1.73
N VAL A 48 9.36 5.44 3.04
CA VAL A 48 10.46 4.93 3.87
C VAL A 48 10.93 3.56 3.37
N ALA A 49 10.00 2.66 3.04
CA ALA A 49 10.32 1.36 2.48
C ALA A 49 11.06 1.46 1.14
N LEU A 50 10.63 2.36 0.25
CA LEU A 50 11.30 2.63 -1.03
C LEU A 50 12.73 3.17 -0.82
N VAL A 51 12.90 4.15 0.07
CA VAL A 51 14.22 4.69 0.39
C VAL A 51 15.13 3.62 1.00
N TYR A 52 14.61 2.78 1.89
CA TYR A 52 15.34 1.64 2.44
C TYR A 52 15.79 0.69 1.32
N TRP A 53 14.90 0.32 0.40
CA TRP A 53 15.23 -0.60 -0.68
C TRP A 53 16.26 -0.04 -1.65
N MET A 54 16.16 1.24 -2.00
CA MET A 54 17.16 1.93 -2.83
C MET A 54 18.55 1.93 -2.18
N LYS A 55 18.62 2.09 -0.85
CA LYS A 55 19.89 1.99 -0.11
C LYS A 55 20.45 0.57 -0.13
N GLN A 56 19.61 -0.45 0.00
CA GLN A 56 20.03 -1.85 -0.10
C GLN A 56 20.60 -2.16 -1.48
N LEU A 57 19.89 -1.76 -2.55
CA LEU A 57 20.37 -1.95 -3.93
C LEU A 57 21.73 -1.28 -4.16
N LYS A 58 21.90 -0.05 -3.66
CA LYS A 58 23.17 0.66 -3.75
C LYS A 58 24.29 -0.08 -3.00
N HIS A 59 24.02 -0.53 -1.77
CA HIS A 59 24.99 -1.26 -0.95
C HIS A 59 25.51 -2.52 -1.66
N TYR A 60 24.62 -3.35 -2.21
CA TYR A 60 25.03 -4.55 -2.95
C TYR A 60 25.77 -4.23 -4.24
N ASN A 61 25.40 -3.14 -4.93
CA ASN A 61 26.14 -2.71 -6.11
C ASN A 61 27.57 -2.21 -5.80
N GLU A 62 27.79 -1.62 -4.62
CA GLU A 62 29.11 -1.14 -4.18
C GLU A 62 30.01 -2.27 -3.67
N ILE A 63 29.44 -3.33 -3.11
CA ILE A 63 30.18 -4.47 -2.56
C ILE A 63 30.93 -5.26 -3.66
N ASN A 64 30.50 -5.18 -4.94
CA ASN A 64 31.18 -5.82 -6.08
C ASN A 64 31.43 -7.34 -5.89
N ASP A 65 30.61 -8.01 -5.08
CA ASP A 65 30.66 -9.46 -4.79
C ASP A 65 29.73 -10.27 -5.69
N ASP A 66 29.10 -9.62 -6.68
CA ASP A 66 28.43 -10.30 -7.78
C ASP A 66 29.46 -10.61 -8.87
N ASP A 67 29.66 -11.89 -9.17
CA ASP A 67 30.34 -12.31 -10.39
C ASP A 67 29.46 -11.95 -11.60
N ARG A 68 29.77 -10.81 -12.22
CA ARG A 68 29.01 -10.26 -13.37
C ARG A 68 29.59 -10.69 -14.71
N ASP A 69 30.58 -11.58 -14.73
CA ASP A 69 31.12 -12.08 -15.97
C ASP A 69 30.07 -12.93 -16.70
N PRO A 70 29.59 -12.50 -17.88
CA PRO A 70 28.73 -13.36 -18.67
C PRO A 70 29.55 -14.57 -19.12
N THR A 71 29.13 -15.79 -18.76
CA THR A 71 29.68 -17.03 -19.31
C THR A 71 29.28 -17.13 -20.79
N ALA A 72 29.94 -16.35 -21.65
CA ALA A 72 29.84 -16.48 -23.08
C ALA A 72 30.67 -17.69 -23.49
N HIS A 73 30.02 -18.81 -23.78
CA HIS A 73 30.68 -19.90 -24.47
C HIS A 73 31.21 -19.36 -25.81
N SER A 74 32.53 -19.40 -25.99
CA SER A 74 33.18 -19.17 -27.28
C SER A 74 32.77 -20.30 -28.21
N PHE A 75 31.65 -20.12 -28.93
CA PHE A 75 31.22 -21.01 -30.00
C PHE A 75 31.86 -20.69 -31.35
N LEU A 76 32.71 -19.66 -31.40
CA LEU A 76 33.49 -19.30 -32.57
C LEU A 76 34.88 -18.88 -32.08
N GLY A 77 35.87 -19.71 -32.39
CA GLY A 77 37.29 -19.36 -32.34
C GLY A 77 37.71 -18.56 -33.56
#